data_AF-A0A7D5RFV8-F1
#
_entry.id   AF-A0A7D5RFV8-F1
#
_cell.length_a   1.000
_cell.length_b   1.000
_cell.length_c   1.000
_cell.angle_alpha   90.00
_cell.angle_beta   90.00
_cell.angle_gamma   90.00
#
_symmetry.space_group_name_H-M   'P 1'
#
loop_
_entity.id
_entity.type
_entity.pdbx_description
1 polymer ?
#
loop_
_entity_poly.entity_id
_entity_poly.type
_entity_poly.pdbx_seq_one_letter_code
_entity_poly.pdbx_strand_id
1 'polypeptide(L)'
;MGLSIAISGGIVMFTLVSILFLLPGLTDKTASITDASSKMSQIDNSILKTNISVSGLTRVDNDNYDFNLTNLGLEKLWNYEKFTVIISYSNGSNVVTRVLTYGGTCSGYPSENQWCRQSISSDNIDSGILNTNEIMSVRVTVNPTSSAATATIVVSTDNGVIATQTI
;
A
#
# COMPACT_ATOMS: atom_id res chain seq x y z
N MET A 1 -7.54 -72.00 -3.36
CA MET A 1 -7.74 -70.90 -2.39
C MET A 1 -6.56 -69.91 -2.31
N GLY A 2 -5.38 -70.18 -2.91
CA GLY A 2 -4.24 -69.25 -2.85
C GLY A 2 -4.27 -68.07 -3.83
N LEU A 3 -4.92 -68.23 -4.99
CA LEU A 3 -4.91 -67.21 -6.05
C LEU A 3 -5.74 -65.96 -5.71
N SER A 4 -6.85 -66.12 -4.97
CA SER A 4 -7.67 -65.01 -4.45
C SER A 4 -6.94 -64.21 -3.37
N ILE A 5 -6.17 -64.89 -2.52
CA ILE A 5 -5.36 -64.25 -1.47
C ILE A 5 -4.25 -63.42 -2.11
N ALA A 6 -3.55 -63.96 -3.11
CA ALA A 6 -2.50 -63.23 -3.83
C ALA A 6 -3.03 -61.99 -4.57
N ILE A 7 -4.17 -62.07 -5.26
CA ILE A 7 -4.78 -60.93 -5.94
C ILE A 7 -5.22 -59.85 -4.93
N SER A 8 -5.83 -60.25 -3.81
CA SER A 8 -6.22 -59.31 -2.75
C SER A 8 -5.02 -58.57 -2.15
N GLY A 9 -3.90 -59.27 -1.93
CA GLY A 9 -2.65 -58.67 -1.47
C GLY A 9 -2.08 -57.66 -2.46
N GLY A 10 -2.13 -57.96 -3.76
CA GLY A 10 -1.68 -57.06 -4.82
C GLY A 10 -2.50 -55.77 -4.91
N ILE A 11 -3.83 -55.86 -4.78
CA ILE A 11 -4.71 -54.68 -4.78
C ILE A 11 -4.43 -53.80 -3.57
N VAL A 12 -4.32 -54.38 -2.37
CA VAL A 12 -4.02 -53.62 -1.15
C VAL A 12 -2.66 -52.93 -1.26
N MET A 13 -1.63 -53.63 -1.75
CA MET A 13 -0.31 -53.06 -1.94
C MET A 13 -0.31 -51.90 -2.94
N PHE A 14 -1.02 -52.05 -4.07
CA PHE A 14 -1.13 -50.99 -5.07
C PHE A 14 -1.85 -49.75 -4.53
N THR A 15 -2.95 -49.94 -3.78
CA THR A 15 -3.67 -48.82 -3.17
C THR A 15 -2.81 -48.09 -2.12
N LEU A 16 -2.06 -48.83 -1.30
CA LEU A 16 -1.21 -48.25 -0.26
C LEU A 16 -0.03 -47.48 -0.86
N VAL A 17 0.62 -48.02 -1.89
CA VAL A 17 1.69 -47.33 -2.62
C VAL A 17 1.14 -46.07 -3.32
N SER A 18 -0.06 -46.16 -3.91
CA SER A 18 -0.70 -45.00 -4.53
C SER A 18 -0.99 -43.88 -3.53
N ILE A 19 -1.43 -44.22 -2.32
CA ILE A 19 -1.63 -43.24 -1.23
C ILE A 19 -0.30 -42.62 -0.80
N LEU A 20 0.76 -43.42 -0.68
CA LEU A 20 2.09 -42.90 -0.32
C LEU A 20 2.62 -41.89 -1.35
N PHE A 21 2.33 -42.08 -2.64
CA PHE A 21 2.69 -41.11 -3.68
C PHE A 21 1.88 -39.80 -3.64
N LEU A 22 0.72 -39.77 -2.96
CA LEU A 22 -0.08 -38.56 -2.79
C LEU A 22 0.37 -37.69 -1.61
N LEU A 23 1.04 -38.28 -0.60
CA LEU A 23 1.48 -37.57 0.61
C LEU A 23 2.46 -36.40 0.34
N PRO A 24 3.44 -36.50 -0.59
CA PRO A 24 4.28 -35.35 -0.94
C PRO A 24 3.46 -34.19 -1.49
N GLY A 25 2.50 -34.46 -2.38
CA GLY A 25 1.63 -33.43 -2.95
C GLY A 25 0.77 -32.72 -1.90
N LEU A 26 0.30 -33.44 -0.87
CA LEU A 26 -0.43 -32.83 0.25
C LEU A 26 0.47 -31.96 1.14
N THR A 27 1.73 -32.36 1.31
CA THR A 27 2.71 -31.63 2.12
C THR A 27 3.05 -30.28 1.48
N ASP A 28 3.29 -30.26 0.17
CA ASP A 28 3.58 -29.02 -0.58
C ASP A 28 2.41 -28.02 -0.52
N LYS A 29 1.17 -28.52 -0.60
CA LYS A 29 -0.03 -27.69 -0.47
C LYS A 29 -0.18 -27.14 0.95
N THR A 30 0.13 -27.94 1.97
CA THR A 30 0.07 -27.51 3.37
C THR A 30 1.14 -26.45 3.66
N ALA A 31 2.35 -26.61 3.13
CA ALA A 31 3.40 -25.60 3.20
C ALA A 31 2.97 -24.28 2.53
N SER A 32 2.40 -24.37 1.31
CA SER A 32 1.89 -23.20 0.59
C SER A 32 0.80 -22.44 1.37
N ILE A 33 -0.11 -23.17 2.03
CA ILE A 33 -1.16 -22.57 2.88
C ILE A 33 -0.55 -21.91 4.11
N THR A 34 0.46 -22.54 4.72
CA THR A 34 1.15 -21.99 5.89
C THR A 34 1.89 -20.70 5.53
N ASP A 35 2.57 -20.67 4.39
CA ASP A 35 3.25 -19.47 3.88
C ASP A 35 2.26 -18.35 3.57
N ALA A 36 1.15 -18.68 2.91
CA ALA A 36 0.09 -17.71 2.63
C ALA A 36 -0.52 -17.15 3.92
N SER A 37 -0.76 -18.00 4.92
CA SER A 37 -1.30 -17.60 6.23
C SER A 37 -0.33 -16.70 7.00
N SER A 38 0.96 -17.02 6.96
CA SER A 38 2.02 -16.20 7.57
C SER A 38 2.10 -14.83 6.91
N LYS A 39 2.09 -14.77 5.56
CA LYS A 39 2.07 -13.51 4.81
C LYS A 39 0.83 -12.67 5.12
N MET A 40 -0.34 -13.30 5.18
CA MET A 40 -1.58 -12.62 5.56
C MET A 40 -1.46 -12.00 6.96
N SER A 41 -0.97 -12.75 7.94
CA SER A 41 -0.77 -12.25 9.30
C SER A 41 0.23 -11.10 9.36
N GLN A 42 1.29 -11.13 8.53
CA GLN A 42 2.24 -10.02 8.43
C GLN A 42 1.60 -8.76 7.84
N ILE A 43 0.78 -8.89 6.80
CA ILE A 43 0.03 -7.78 6.20
C ILE A 43 -0.94 -7.19 7.21
N ASP A 44 -1.74 -8.02 7.88
CA ASP A 44 -2.69 -7.58 8.91
C ASP A 44 -1.98 -6.83 10.05
N ASN A 45 -0.83 -7.32 10.48
CA ASN A 45 -0.02 -6.66 11.51
C ASN A 45 0.54 -5.32 11.04
N SER A 46 1.00 -5.22 9.79
CA SER A 46 1.45 -3.97 9.19
C SER A 46 0.31 -2.95 9.14
N ILE A 47 -0.89 -3.36 8.69
CA ILE A 47 -2.09 -2.51 8.65
C ILE A 47 -2.45 -1.99 10.05
N LEU A 48 -2.49 -2.87 11.06
CA LEU A 48 -2.83 -2.50 12.43
C LEU A 48 -1.82 -1.54 13.07
N LYS A 49 -0.56 -1.56 12.61
CA LYS A 49 0.51 -0.69 13.11
C LYS A 49 0.65 0.60 12.30
N THR A 50 0.04 0.71 11.14
CA THR A 50 0.06 1.93 10.35
C THR A 50 -1.07 2.85 10.75
N ASN A 51 -0.70 4.09 11.06
CA ASN A 51 -1.63 5.16 11.30
C ASN A 51 -1.03 6.43 10.68
N ILE A 52 -1.77 7.05 9.77
CA ILE A 52 -1.33 8.25 9.08
C ILE A 52 -2.35 9.36 9.23
N SER A 53 -1.87 10.59 9.29
CA SER A 53 -2.71 11.78 9.30
C SER A 53 -2.24 12.75 8.23
N VAL A 54 -3.18 13.25 7.45
CA VAL A 54 -2.93 14.37 6.52
C VAL A 54 -3.34 15.65 7.23
N SER A 55 -2.50 16.68 7.19
CA SER A 55 -2.75 17.96 7.82
C SER A 55 -2.17 19.11 6.99
N GLY A 56 -2.58 20.35 7.29
CA GLY A 56 -1.99 21.54 6.65
C GLY A 56 -2.17 21.60 5.15
N LEU A 57 -3.25 21.01 4.61
CA LEU A 57 -3.61 21.18 3.21
C LEU A 57 -3.79 22.68 2.93
N THR A 58 -3.06 23.21 1.97
CA THR A 58 -3.12 24.61 1.55
C THR A 58 -2.95 24.70 0.05
N ARG A 59 -3.64 25.68 -0.53
CA ARG A 59 -3.49 26.03 -1.94
C ARG A 59 -2.46 27.14 -2.04
N VAL A 60 -1.35 26.88 -2.74
CA VAL A 60 -0.26 27.86 -2.88
C VAL A 60 -0.49 28.74 -4.10
N ASP A 61 -0.95 28.15 -5.21
CA ASP A 61 -1.42 28.87 -6.38
C ASP A 61 -2.58 28.13 -7.05
N ASN A 62 -2.89 28.44 -8.30
CA ASN A 62 -4.03 27.81 -8.96
C ASN A 62 -3.80 26.33 -9.32
N ASP A 63 -2.55 25.90 -9.49
CA ASP A 63 -2.16 24.55 -9.90
C ASP A 63 -1.53 23.75 -8.75
N ASN A 64 -1.03 24.44 -7.72
CA ASN A 64 -0.17 23.86 -6.71
C ASN A 64 -0.82 23.81 -5.32
N TYR A 65 -0.67 22.64 -4.69
CA TYR A 65 -1.14 22.35 -3.33
C TYR A 65 -0.02 21.75 -2.49
N ASP A 66 0.02 22.19 -1.23
CA ASP A 66 0.94 21.68 -0.23
C ASP A 66 0.14 21.02 0.90
N PHE A 67 0.62 19.89 1.40
CA PHE A 67 0.09 19.26 2.59
C PHE A 67 1.18 18.51 3.35
N ASN A 68 0.92 18.20 4.61
CA ASN A 68 1.80 17.43 5.46
C ASN A 68 1.20 16.05 5.72
N LEU A 69 2.00 15.01 5.54
CA LEU A 69 1.67 13.64 5.92
C LEU A 69 2.46 13.28 7.18
N THR A 70 1.75 12.99 8.27
CA THR A 70 2.35 12.58 9.54
C THR A 70 2.15 11.09 9.74
N ASN A 71 3.22 10.38 10.10
CA ASN A 71 3.10 8.98 10.52
C ASN A 71 2.90 8.94 12.04
N LEU A 72 1.71 8.54 12.48
CA LEU A 72 1.36 8.34 13.89
C LEU A 72 1.46 6.86 14.30
N GLY A 73 1.74 5.98 13.35
CA GLY A 73 1.86 4.53 13.53
C GLY A 73 3.27 4.09 13.89
N LEU A 74 3.40 2.81 14.21
CA LEU A 74 4.67 2.14 14.51
C LEU A 74 5.35 1.58 13.26
N GLU A 75 4.59 1.47 12.15
CA GLU A 75 5.11 0.98 10.88
C GLU A 75 5.87 2.07 10.13
N LYS A 76 7.05 1.73 9.61
CA LYS A 76 7.86 2.65 8.81
C LYS A 76 7.33 2.71 7.38
N LEU A 77 7.19 3.93 6.85
CA LEU A 77 6.66 4.16 5.51
C LEU A 77 7.79 4.62 4.58
N TRP A 78 8.05 3.83 3.53
CA TRP A 78 9.16 4.11 2.60
C TRP A 78 8.79 3.84 1.13
N ASN A 79 7.75 3.05 0.88
CA ASN A 79 7.37 2.64 -0.47
C ASN A 79 6.42 3.64 -1.14
N TYR A 80 6.88 4.88 -1.27
CA TYR A 80 6.08 6.00 -1.78
C TYR A 80 5.58 5.78 -3.21
N GLU A 81 6.26 4.97 -4.02
CA GLU A 81 5.81 4.60 -5.38
C GLU A 81 4.48 3.82 -5.38
N LYS A 82 4.19 3.11 -4.29
CA LYS A 82 2.93 2.36 -4.13
C LYS A 82 1.84 3.17 -3.45
N PHE A 83 2.13 4.41 -3.05
CA PHE A 83 1.14 5.26 -2.42
C PHE A 83 0.22 5.83 -3.48
N THR A 84 -1.07 5.90 -3.14
CA THR A 84 -2.06 6.53 -4.01
C THR A 84 -2.47 7.84 -3.39
N VAL A 85 -2.22 8.94 -4.10
CA VAL A 85 -2.70 10.27 -3.71
C VAL A 85 -3.77 10.69 -4.70
N ILE A 86 -4.95 11.01 -4.18
CA ILE A 86 -6.10 11.45 -4.96
C ILE A 86 -6.44 12.86 -4.49
N ILE A 87 -6.66 13.76 -5.45
CA ILE A 87 -7.11 15.11 -5.17
C ILE A 87 -8.40 15.40 -5.94
N SER A 88 -9.37 15.97 -5.23
CA SER A 88 -10.63 16.45 -5.78
C SER A 88 -10.74 17.95 -5.54
N TYR A 89 -10.88 18.74 -6.60
CA TYR A 89 -10.94 20.20 -6.56
C TYR A 89 -11.91 20.74 -7.61
N SER A 90 -12.32 22.00 -7.50
CA SER A 90 -13.23 22.63 -8.48
C SER A 90 -12.47 23.40 -9.55
N ASN A 91 -12.75 23.09 -10.82
CA ASN A 91 -12.34 23.86 -11.99
C ASN A 91 -13.55 24.54 -12.63
N GLY A 92 -13.86 25.74 -12.17
CA GLY A 92 -15.04 26.54 -12.46
C GLY A 92 -16.28 25.95 -11.82
N SER A 93 -17.19 25.46 -12.66
CA SER A 93 -18.47 24.86 -12.25
C SER A 93 -18.38 23.34 -12.05
N ASN A 94 -17.24 22.71 -12.36
CA ASN A 94 -17.07 21.27 -12.33
C ASN A 94 -16.12 20.83 -11.22
N VAL A 95 -16.48 19.75 -10.51
CA VAL A 95 -15.56 19.06 -9.60
C VAL A 95 -14.74 18.06 -10.41
N VAL A 96 -13.41 18.21 -10.37
CA VAL A 96 -12.45 17.35 -11.03
C VAL A 96 -11.76 16.50 -9.97
N THR A 97 -11.65 15.19 -10.21
CA THR A 97 -10.91 14.26 -9.36
C THR A 97 -9.76 13.65 -10.15
N ARG A 98 -8.55 13.64 -9.57
CA ARG A 98 -7.34 13.12 -10.19
C ARG A 98 -6.59 12.21 -9.24
N VAL A 99 -6.09 11.11 -9.79
CA VAL A 99 -5.06 10.28 -9.16
C VAL A 99 -3.71 10.83 -9.60
N LEU A 100 -2.84 11.08 -8.64
CA LEU A 100 -1.54 11.70 -8.85
C LEU A 100 -0.45 10.62 -8.86
N THR A 101 0.47 10.73 -9.80
CA THR A 101 1.62 9.83 -9.88
C THR A 101 2.77 10.34 -9.02
N TYR A 102 3.49 9.45 -8.33
CA TYR A 102 4.66 9.83 -7.56
C TYR A 102 5.82 10.25 -8.49
N GLY A 103 6.29 11.49 -8.33
CA GLY A 103 7.37 12.09 -9.09
C GLY A 103 8.74 12.06 -8.39
N GLY A 104 8.85 11.40 -7.24
CA GLY A 104 10.10 11.33 -6.47
C GLY A 104 10.28 12.46 -5.46
N THR A 105 11.54 12.85 -5.23
CA THR A 105 11.90 14.00 -4.38
C THR A 105 12.05 15.27 -5.19
N CYS A 106 11.51 16.38 -4.69
CA CYS A 106 11.51 17.66 -5.38
C CYS A 106 11.96 18.81 -4.48
N SER A 107 12.71 19.76 -5.03
CA SER A 107 12.98 21.05 -4.38
C SER A 107 11.93 22.11 -4.70
N GLY A 108 11.22 21.96 -5.84
CA GLY A 108 10.12 22.79 -6.31
C GLY A 108 8.78 22.04 -6.32
N TYR A 109 7.93 22.37 -7.29
CA TYR A 109 6.69 21.64 -7.57
C TYR A 109 6.91 20.55 -8.62
N PRO A 110 6.19 19.42 -8.53
CA PRO A 110 6.29 18.33 -9.51
C PRO A 110 5.64 18.70 -10.84
N SER A 111 5.74 17.83 -11.85
CA SER A 111 5.05 18.03 -13.13
C SER A 111 3.53 17.90 -12.96
N GLU A 112 2.77 18.26 -13.99
CA GLU A 112 1.32 18.18 -13.98
C GLU A 112 0.78 16.80 -13.58
N ASN A 113 -0.21 16.78 -12.68
CA ASN A 113 -0.83 15.58 -12.14
C ASN A 113 0.14 14.63 -11.42
N GLN A 114 1.18 15.19 -10.81
CA GLN A 114 2.13 14.45 -9.98
C GLN A 114 2.18 15.00 -8.56
N TRP A 115 2.65 14.15 -7.66
CA TRP A 115 3.00 14.54 -6.29
C TRP A 115 4.44 14.16 -6.01
N CYS A 116 5.11 14.93 -5.16
CA CYS A 116 6.49 14.66 -4.78
C CYS A 116 6.71 14.95 -3.31
N ARG A 117 7.71 14.28 -2.76
CA ARG A 117 8.18 14.52 -1.41
C ARG A 117 9.17 15.68 -1.43
N GLN A 118 8.88 16.74 -0.67
CA GLN A 118 9.81 17.84 -0.53
C GLN A 118 10.87 17.55 0.53
N SER A 119 10.42 17.24 1.75
CA SER A 119 11.29 17.02 2.91
C SER A 119 10.58 16.19 3.97
N ILE A 120 11.36 15.58 4.86
CA ILE A 120 10.87 14.92 6.07
C ILE A 120 11.45 15.68 7.26
N SER A 121 10.58 16.15 8.15
CA SER A 121 10.96 16.79 9.40
C SER A 121 11.41 15.73 10.41
N SER A 122 12.48 16.03 11.13
CA SER A 122 13.07 15.15 12.16
C SER A 122 13.63 13.82 11.65
N ASP A 123 14.03 13.75 10.37
CA ASP A 123 14.64 12.59 9.71
C ASP A 123 16.06 12.28 10.23
N ASN A 124 16.16 11.84 11.48
CA ASN A 124 17.43 11.58 12.17
C ASN A 124 17.71 10.09 12.36
N ILE A 125 16.72 9.22 12.13
CA ILE A 125 16.83 7.77 12.34
C ILE A 125 17.20 7.08 11.04
N ASP A 126 16.35 7.22 10.01
CA ASP A 126 16.49 6.52 8.73
C ASP A 126 16.20 7.46 7.56
N SER A 127 17.27 7.94 6.92
CA SER A 127 17.16 8.97 5.89
C SER A 127 16.19 8.60 4.76
N GLY A 128 15.19 9.44 4.54
CA GLY A 128 14.19 9.28 3.48
C GLY A 128 13.08 8.27 3.79
N ILE A 129 13.03 7.71 4.99
CA ILE A 129 11.96 6.84 5.48
C ILE A 129 11.14 7.61 6.49
N LEU A 130 9.81 7.57 6.36
CA LEU A 130 8.90 8.24 7.27
C LEU A 130 8.66 7.36 8.51
N ASN A 131 9.42 7.61 9.57
CA ASN A 131 9.32 6.92 10.84
C ASN A 131 8.16 7.45 11.70
N THR A 132 7.89 6.76 12.79
CA THR A 132 6.89 7.16 13.78
C THR A 132 7.15 8.57 14.29
N ASN A 133 6.10 9.39 14.28
CA ASN A 133 6.07 10.81 14.67
C ASN A 133 6.87 11.76 13.77
N GLU A 134 7.32 11.30 12.60
CA GLU A 134 7.91 12.19 11.59
C GLU A 134 6.82 12.77 10.67
N ILE A 135 7.13 13.94 10.11
CA ILE A 135 6.22 14.71 9.26
C ILE A 135 6.86 14.89 7.89
N MET A 136 6.22 14.39 6.85
CA MET A 136 6.61 14.58 5.47
C MET A 136 5.84 15.74 4.84
N SER A 137 6.56 16.71 4.29
CA SER A 137 5.97 17.76 3.47
C SER A 137 5.85 17.28 2.02
N VAL A 138 4.63 17.35 1.50
CA VAL A 138 4.25 16.86 0.18
C VAL A 138 3.75 18.01 -0.66
N ARG A 139 4.20 18.03 -1.92
CA ARG A 139 3.78 19.00 -2.92
C ARG A 139 3.09 18.31 -4.07
N VAL A 140 2.08 18.98 -4.59
CA VAL A 140 1.19 18.48 -5.64
C VAL A 140 1.00 19.55 -6.70
N THR A 141 1.05 19.15 -7.95
CA THR A 141 0.65 19.98 -9.10
C THR A 141 -0.53 19.32 -9.81
N VAL A 142 -1.62 20.05 -10.04
CA VAL A 142 -2.82 19.56 -10.71
C VAL A 142 -2.98 20.14 -12.10
N ASN A 143 -3.54 19.35 -13.02
CA ASN A 143 -4.04 19.84 -14.30
C ASN A 143 -5.37 19.14 -14.63
N PRO A 144 -6.46 19.87 -14.94
CA PRO A 144 -6.52 21.31 -15.22
C PRO A 144 -6.46 22.20 -13.97
N THR A 145 -6.16 23.47 -14.16
CA THR A 145 -6.01 24.46 -13.09
C THR A 145 -7.22 24.53 -12.18
N SER A 146 -6.99 24.57 -10.86
CA SER A 146 -8.06 24.78 -9.89
C SER A 146 -8.53 26.22 -9.93
N SER A 147 -9.83 26.41 -9.79
CA SER A 147 -10.47 27.74 -9.68
C SER A 147 -10.91 28.07 -8.25
N ALA A 148 -11.09 27.04 -7.41
CA ALA A 148 -11.64 27.20 -6.07
C ALA A 148 -10.58 26.95 -5.00
N ALA A 149 -10.76 27.61 -3.85
CA ALA A 149 -9.92 27.39 -2.69
C ALA A 149 -10.18 26.05 -2.00
N THR A 150 -11.31 25.39 -2.29
CA THR A 150 -11.70 24.13 -1.67
C THR A 150 -11.14 22.94 -2.43
N ALA A 151 -10.47 22.04 -1.72
CA ALA A 151 -9.91 20.81 -2.26
C ALA A 151 -9.97 19.70 -1.20
N THR A 152 -10.16 18.46 -1.64
CA THR A 152 -10.08 17.28 -0.80
C THR A 152 -8.92 16.42 -1.29
N ILE A 153 -8.02 16.06 -0.37
CA ILE A 153 -6.94 15.11 -0.63
C ILE A 153 -7.19 13.83 0.15
N VAL A 154 -7.02 12.71 -0.55
CA VAL A 154 -7.04 11.36 0.01
C VAL A 154 -5.68 10.74 -0.26
N VAL A 155 -5.03 10.23 0.78
CA VAL A 155 -3.74 9.53 0.70
C VAL A 155 -3.95 8.11 1.19
N SER A 156 -3.56 7.13 0.37
CA SER A 156 -3.49 5.72 0.75
C SER A 156 -2.05 5.25 0.77
N THR A 157 -1.63 4.62 1.85
CA THR A 157 -0.33 3.94 1.97
C THR A 157 -0.30 2.64 1.15
N ASP A 158 0.89 2.03 1.05
CA ASP A 158 1.14 0.77 0.35
C ASP A 158 0.44 -0.44 0.99
N ASN A 159 0.17 -0.37 2.30
CA ASN A 159 -0.63 -1.36 3.01
C ASN A 159 -2.13 -1.01 3.09
N GLY A 160 -2.58 0.06 2.44
CA GLY A 160 -4.00 0.38 2.28
C GLY A 160 -4.65 1.19 3.39
N VAL A 161 -3.87 1.76 4.31
CA VAL A 161 -4.39 2.72 5.30
C VAL A 161 -4.60 4.08 4.64
N ILE A 162 -5.78 4.66 4.86
CA ILE A 162 -6.22 5.88 4.18
C ILE A 162 -6.33 7.03 5.19
N ALA A 163 -5.83 8.20 4.80
CA ALA A 163 -6.11 9.47 5.45
C ALA A 163 -6.72 10.46 4.47
N THR A 164 -7.59 11.33 4.97
CA THR A 164 -8.29 12.32 4.14
C THR A 164 -8.29 13.67 4.84
N GLN A 165 -8.12 14.73 4.06
CA GLN A 165 -8.22 16.11 4.52
C GLN A 165 -8.92 16.96 3.48
N THR A 166 -9.77 17.88 3.93
CA THR A 166 -10.45 18.87 3.08
C THR A 166 -10.13 20.28 3.56
N ILE A 167 -10.11 21.23 2.63
CA ILE A 167 -10.10 22.68 2.87
C ILE A 167 -11.30 23.36 2.20
#